data_AF-A0A7C3D654-F1
#
_entry.id   AF-A0A7C3D654-F1
#
_cell.length_a   1.000
_cell.length_b   1.000
_cell.length_c   1.000
_cell.angle_alpha   90.00
_cell.angle_beta   90.00
_cell.angle_gamma   90.00
#
_symmetry.space_group_name_H-M   'P 1'
#
loop_
_entity.id
_entity.type
_entity.pdbx_description
1 polymer ?
#
loop_
_entity_poly.entity_id
_entity_poly.type
_entity_poly.pdbx_seq_one_letter_code
_entity_poly.pdbx_strand_id
1 'polypeptide(L)' 'MIESVIERKTEDRLVSHDREEESIEGKARWYQSLSLDERIELLCQYTDMILAVDPNIVEQKNAQSVKGRVLVLSKT' A
#
# COMPACT_ATOMS: atom_id res chain seq x y z
N MET A 1 -9.50 -30.83 25.23
CA MET A 1 -10.18 -29.86 24.33
C MET A 1 -9.50 -28.48 24.40
N ILE A 2 -8.19 -28.42 24.14
CA ILE A 2 -7.42 -27.17 23.92
C ILE A 2 -6.39 -27.38 22.78
N GLU A 3 -6.05 -28.63 22.45
CA GLU A 3 -5.06 -28.97 21.42
C GLU A 3 -5.56 -28.86 19.97
N SER A 4 -6.87 -28.71 19.72
CA SER A 4 -7.42 -28.70 18.35
C SER A 4 -7.49 -27.31 17.69
N VAL A 5 -6.91 -26.27 18.31
CA VAL A 5 -6.92 -24.89 17.76
C VAL A 5 -5.56 -24.50 17.16
N ILE A 6 -4.50 -25.27 17.44
CA ILE A 6 -3.14 -25.05 16.88
C ILE A 6 -2.99 -25.78 15.52
N GLU A 7 -4.06 -26.38 15.01
CA GLU A 7 -4.07 -27.12 13.74
C GLU A 7 -4.56 -26.28 12.55
N ARG A 8 -4.44 -24.95 12.62
CA ARG A 8 -4.33 -24.12 11.41
C ARG A 8 -2.88 -24.04 11.00
N LYS A 9 -2.37 -25.20 10.57
CA LYS A 9 -1.40 -25.41 9.50
C LYS A 9 -0.81 -24.09 8.97
N THR A 10 0.24 -23.61 9.63
CA THR A 10 1.33 -22.95 8.91
C THR A 10 1.92 -24.01 7.99
N GLU A 11 1.26 -24.23 6.86
CA GLU A 11 1.97 -24.65 5.68
C GLU A 11 2.99 -23.54 5.44
N ASP A 12 4.21 -23.80 5.90
CA ASP A 12 5.44 -23.17 5.45
C ASP A 12 5.57 -23.48 3.95
N ARG A 13 4.64 -22.94 3.15
CA ARG A 13 4.94 -22.59 1.78
C ARG A 13 6.12 -21.66 1.96
N LEU A 14 7.31 -22.13 1.60
CA LEU A 14 8.48 -21.28 1.44
C LEU A 14 8.03 -20.12 0.56
N VAL A 15 7.65 -19.00 1.18
CA VAL A 15 7.19 -17.83 0.45
C VAL A 15 8.46 -17.23 -0.12
N SER A 16 8.78 -17.66 -1.34
CA SER A 16 9.88 -17.09 -2.12
C SER A 16 9.43 -15.70 -2.55
N HIS A 17 10.18 -14.69 -2.14
CA HIS A 17 10.02 -13.32 -2.59
C HIS A 17 11.27 -12.94 -3.37
N ASP A 18 11.25 -13.17 -4.68
CA ASP A 18 12.28 -12.67 -5.58
C ASP A 18 11.77 -11.43 -6.31
N ARG A 19 12.53 -10.35 -6.24
CA ARG A 19 12.21 -9.10 -6.95
C ARG A 19 12.29 -9.29 -8.47
N GLU A 20 13.09 -10.23 -8.97
CA GLU A 20 13.18 -10.55 -10.40
C GLU A 20 11.90 -11.22 -10.92
N GLU A 21 11.12 -11.85 -10.05
CA GLU A 21 9.82 -12.43 -10.37
C GLU A 21 8.69 -11.37 -10.40
N GLU A 22 8.96 -10.15 -9.91
CA GLU A 22 7.99 -9.06 -9.87
C GLU A 22 7.92 -8.28 -11.20
N SER A 23 7.00 -8.70 -12.08
CA SER A 23 6.68 -7.91 -13.28
C SER A 23 5.84 -6.66 -12.95
N ILE A 24 6.02 -5.59 -13.76
CA ILE A 24 5.20 -4.37 -13.67
C ILE A 24 3.73 -4.71 -13.95
N GLU A 25 3.47 -5.59 -14.92
CA GLU A 25 2.14 -6.08 -15.28
C GLU A 25 1.50 -6.89 -14.15
N GLY A 26 2.30 -7.66 -13.41
CA GLY A 26 1.87 -8.37 -12.21
C GLY A 26 1.41 -7.41 -11.12
N LYS A 27 2.23 -6.40 -10.81
CA LYS A 27 1.88 -5.36 -9.82
C LYS A 27 0.65 -4.56 -10.23
N ALA A 28 0.54 -4.21 -11.51
CA ALA A 28 -0.61 -3.49 -12.03
C ALA A 28 -1.91 -4.31 -11.88
N ARG A 29 -1.89 -5.59 -12.24
CA ARG A 29 -3.05 -6.49 -12.06
C ARG A 29 -3.42 -6.68 -10.60
N TRP A 30 -2.43 -6.87 -9.73
CA TRP A 30 -2.65 -6.95 -8.29
C TRP A 30 -3.30 -5.66 -7.75
N TYR A 31 -2.74 -4.49 -8.05
CA TYR A 31 -3.31 -3.22 -7.60
C TYR A 31 -4.72 -2.97 -8.14
N GLN A 32 -4.98 -3.35 -9.40
CA GLN A 32 -6.31 -3.26 -10.01
C GLN A 32 -7.34 -4.18 -9.35
N SER A 33 -6.91 -5.27 -8.71
CA SER A 33 -7.81 -6.18 -7.98
C SER A 33 -8.29 -5.62 -6.64
N LEU A 34 -7.64 -4.59 -6.11
CA LEU A 34 -8.03 -3.94 -4.85
C LEU A 34 -9.29 -3.09 -5.02
N SER A 35 -10.14 -3.10 -4.00
CA SER A 35 -11.25 -2.16 -3.83
C SER A 35 -10.77 -0.71 -3.69
N LEU A 36 -11.69 0.25 -3.78
CA LEU A 36 -11.34 1.66 -3.60
C LEU A 36 -10.76 1.92 -2.20
N ASP A 37 -11.37 1.36 -1.16
CA ASP A 37 -10.95 1.57 0.23
C ASP A 37 -9.55 1.00 0.48
N GLU A 38 -9.27 -0.22 -0.01
CA GLU A 38 -7.94 -0.84 0.08
C GLU A 38 -6.87 -0.03 -0.67
N ARG A 39 -7.22 0.59 -1.81
CA ARG A 39 -6.29 1.46 -2.54
C ARG A 39 -5.97 2.73 -1.76
N ILE A 40 -6.96 3.31 -1.08
CA ILE A 40 -6.75 4.49 -0.23
C ILE A 40 -5.91 4.11 0.98
N GLU A 41 -6.18 2.98 1.62
CA GLU A 41 -5.38 2.49 2.74
C GLU A 41 -3.93 2.27 2.33
N LEU A 42 -3.68 1.61 1.19
CA LEU A 42 -2.35 1.40 0.66
C LEU A 42 -1.62 2.71 0.34
N LEU A 43 -2.34 3.70 -0.23
CA LEU A 43 -1.80 5.04 -0.47
C LEU A 43 -1.36 5.71 0.84
N CYS A 44 -2.17 5.63 1.89
CA CYS A 44 -1.84 6.15 3.21
C CYS A 44 -0.59 5.45 3.78
N GLN A 45 -0.56 4.11 3.77
CA GLN A 45 0.57 3.33 4.28
C GLN A 45 1.90 3.69 3.59
N TYR A 46 1.90 3.81 2.26
CA TYR A 46 3.10 4.25 1.53
C TYR A 46 3.48 5.69 1.84
N THR A 47 2.50 6.58 1.97
CA THR A 47 2.75 7.98 2.33
C THR A 47 3.39 8.07 3.71
N ASP A 48 2.86 7.36 4.70
CA ASP A 48 3.40 7.33 6.06
C ASP A 48 4.82 6.76 6.09
N MET A 49 5.07 5.68 5.35
CA MET A 49 6.41 5.10 5.20
C MET A 49 7.40 6.12 4.61
N ILE A 50 7.00 6.81 3.55
CA ILE A 50 7.84 7.82 2.89
C ILE A 50 8.15 8.98 3.84
N LEU A 51 7.14 9.49 4.56
CA LEU A 51 7.31 10.57 5.53
C LEU A 51 8.15 10.16 6.74
N ALA A 52 8.09 8.89 7.15
CA ALA A 52 8.93 8.36 8.22
C ALA A 52 10.41 8.29 7.81
N VAL A 53 10.69 8.05 6.53
CA VAL A 53 12.07 8.01 5.99
C VAL A 53 12.61 9.41 5.71
N ASP A 54 11.81 10.28 5.10
CA ASP A 54 12.15 11.67 4.80
C ASP A 54 10.99 12.61 5.10
N PRO A 55 10.94 13.20 6.31
CA PRO A 55 9.90 14.15 6.66
C PRO A 55 9.89 15.42 5.79
N ASN A 56 11.01 15.78 5.16
CA ASN A 56 11.12 17.02 4.37
C ASN A 56 10.68 16.82 2.91
N ILE A 57 10.28 15.61 2.52
CA ILE A 57 9.85 15.32 1.14
C ILE A 57 8.66 16.17 0.69
N VAL A 58 7.84 16.62 1.64
CA VAL A 58 6.68 17.51 1.39
C VAL A 58 7.09 18.87 0.81
N GLU A 59 8.31 19.31 1.05
CA GLU A 59 8.84 20.58 0.54
C GLU A 59 9.36 20.46 -0.90
N GLN A 60 9.41 19.25 -1.47
CA GLN A 60 9.85 19.06 -2.85
C GLN A 60 8.83 19.63 -3.83
N LYS A 61 9.34 20.22 -4.92
CA LYS A 61 8.56 20.90 -5.97
C LYS A 61 7.34 20.11 -6.47
N ASN A 62 7.43 18.78 -6.52
CA ASN A 62 6.39 17.91 -7.05
C ASN A 62 5.55 17.19 -5.96
N ALA A 63 5.84 17.42 -4.68
CA ALA A 63 5.06 16.90 -3.56
C ALA A 63 3.82 17.76 -3.27
N GLN A 64 3.80 19.00 -3.77
CA GLN A 64 2.68 19.91 -3.64
C GLN A 64 1.58 19.57 -4.64
N SER A 65 0.32 19.56 -4.18
CA SER A 65 -0.82 19.38 -5.08
C SER A 65 -0.81 20.44 -6.17
N VAL A 66 -0.96 20.01 -7.43
CA VAL A 66 -1.17 20.94 -8.55
C VAL A 66 -2.44 21.75 -8.27
N LYS A 67 -2.32 23.07 -8.29
CA LYS A 67 -3.44 23.99 -8.02
C LYS A 67 -4.65 23.63 -8.89
N GLY A 68 -5.81 23.42 -8.26
CA GLY A 68 -7.08 23.14 -8.95
C GLY A 68 -7.38 21.66 -9.26
N ARG A 69 -6.57 20.70 -8.81
CA ARG A 69 -6.84 19.25 -9.04
C ARG A 69 -7.60 18.54 -7.93
N VAL A 70 -7.69 19.13 -6.74
CA VAL A 70 -8.52 18.61 -5.64
C VAL A 70 -9.76 19.48 -5.52
N LEU A 71 -10.92 18.88 -5.78
CA LEU A 71 -12.22 19.50 -5.55
C LEU A 71 -12.63 19.26 -4.09
N VAL A 72 -12.49 20.28 -3.25
CA VAL A 72 -13.03 20.25 -1.88
C VAL A 72 -14.54 20.44 -1.97
N LEU A 73 -15.30 19.35 -1.81
CA LEU A 73 -16.77 19.36 -1.89
C LEU A 73 -17.43 20.01 -0.66
N SER A 74 -16.80 19.92 0.50
CA SER A 74 -17.23 20.61 1.72
C SER A 74 -16.04 20.88 2.64
N LYS A 75 -16.10 21.97 3.39
CA LYS A 75 -15.22 22.24 4.53
C LYS A 75 -16.06 22.07 5.80
N THR A 76 -15.51 21.39 6.79
CA THR A 76 -16.03 21.39 8.16
C THR A 76 -15.45 22.58 8.91
#